data_AF-A0A2V7LQV2-F1
#
_entry.id   AF-A0A2V7LQV2-F1
#
_cell.length_a   1.000
_cell.length_b   1.000
_cell.length_c   1.000
_cell.angle_alpha   90.00
_cell.angle_beta   90.00
_cell.angle_gamma   90.00
#
_symmetry.space_group_name_H-M   'P 1'
#
loop_
_entity.id
_entity.type
_entity.pdbx_description
1 polymer ?
#
loop_
_entity_poly.entity_id
_entity_poly.type
_entity_poly.pdbx_seq_one_letter_code
_entity_poly.pdbx_strand_id
1 'polypeptide(L)'
;MVLGTRGSGARRGTVTIVTHFLATTLGVQAMGLEGRDRVLAYAFGMGVDIDHAVKAPLYLRAIGLRDKRGYYWRSSLQEPVALLWIVPLCVFLGTPLPILFFAIHVAMDYSIRFEKMPFYPYSPWVTRGWLTSIPDKAKEGILFLALLAGNVGVYWLRHRV
;
A
#
# COMPACT_ATOMS: atom_id res chain seq x y z
N MET A 1 18.68 -29.48 26.05
CA MET A 1 19.20 -28.11 26.24
C MET A 1 18.59 -27.24 25.15
N VAL A 2 17.51 -26.52 25.45
CA VAL A 2 16.81 -25.68 24.47
C VAL A 2 17.53 -24.33 24.41
N LEU A 3 18.28 -24.08 23.33
CA LEU A 3 18.88 -22.77 23.08
C LEU A 3 17.78 -21.79 22.66
N GLY A 4 17.33 -20.98 23.62
CA GLY A 4 16.50 -19.82 23.36
C GLY A 4 17.26 -18.81 22.52
N THR A 5 16.83 -18.60 21.28
CA THR A 5 17.27 -17.46 20.47
C THR A 5 16.42 -16.25 20.85
N ARG A 6 17.12 -15.26 21.42
CA ARG A 6 16.62 -13.93 21.78
C ARG A 6 15.67 -13.39 20.71
N GLY A 7 14.43 -13.11 21.10
CA GLY A 7 13.48 -12.37 20.28
C GLY A 7 14.03 -10.99 19.96
N SER A 8 14.61 -10.85 18.78
CA SER A 8 14.85 -9.55 18.17
C SER A 8 13.49 -9.00 17.76
N GLY A 9 12.99 -8.06 18.57
CA GLY A 9 11.85 -7.20 18.26
C GLY A 9 12.17 -6.29 17.08
N ALA A 10 12.37 -6.87 15.89
CA ALA A 10 12.37 -6.13 14.65
C ALA A 10 10.91 -5.75 14.37
N ARG A 11 10.52 -4.52 14.76
CA ARG A 11 9.41 -3.81 14.10
C ARG A 11 9.75 -3.78 12.61
N ARG A 12 9.23 -4.76 11.85
CA ARG A 12 9.36 -4.83 10.39
C ARG A 12 8.53 -3.69 9.81
N GLY A 13 9.15 -2.92 8.91
CA GLY A 13 8.51 -1.76 8.29
C GLY A 13 7.41 -2.25 7.36
N THR A 14 6.17 -1.95 7.73
CA THR A 14 5.08 -1.84 6.76
C THR A 14 5.28 -0.52 6.03
N VAL A 15 4.99 -0.48 4.72
CA VAL A 15 4.83 0.82 4.05
C VAL A 15 3.67 1.52 4.74
N THR A 16 3.91 2.72 5.25
CA THR A 16 2.92 3.39 6.06
C THR A 16 1.81 3.98 5.21
N ILE A 17 0.64 4.21 5.83
CA ILE A 17 -0.42 5.01 5.23
C ILE A 17 0.07 6.41 4.79
N VAL A 18 1.14 6.92 5.44
CA VAL A 18 1.74 8.22 5.12
C VAL A 18 2.45 8.17 3.76
N THR A 19 3.23 7.14 3.47
CA THR A 19 3.90 7.02 2.16
C THR A 19 2.90 6.76 1.04
N HIS A 20 1.84 6.01 1.28
CA HIS A 20 0.71 5.89 0.34
C HIS A 20 0.05 7.25 0.06
N PHE A 21 -0.15 8.06 1.10
CA PHE A 21 -0.75 9.39 0.96
C PHE A 21 0.15 10.31 0.15
N LEU A 22 1.45 10.32 0.43
CA LEU A 22 2.41 11.14 -0.30
C LEU A 22 2.50 10.71 -1.78
N ALA A 23 2.50 9.40 -2.07
CA ALA A 23 2.53 8.91 -3.46
C ALA A 23 1.26 9.28 -4.23
N THR A 24 0.11 9.10 -3.60
CA THR A 24 -1.18 9.47 -4.18
C THR A 24 -1.26 10.98 -4.42
N THR A 25 -0.86 11.78 -3.44
CA THR A 25 -0.84 13.24 -3.54
C THR A 25 0.11 13.70 -4.64
N LEU A 26 1.29 13.08 -4.76
CA LEU A 26 2.25 13.39 -5.81
C LEU A 26 1.65 13.11 -7.19
N GLY A 27 1.02 11.95 -7.38
CA GLY A 27 0.35 11.59 -8.64
C GLY A 27 -0.76 12.57 -8.99
N VAL A 28 -1.63 12.91 -8.03
CA VAL A 28 -2.70 13.91 -8.19
C VAL A 28 -2.13 15.27 -8.60
N GLN A 29 -1.07 15.73 -7.92
CA GLN A 29 -0.44 17.01 -8.22
C GLN A 29 0.25 17.00 -9.59
N ALA A 30 1.02 15.96 -9.91
CA ALA A 30 1.78 15.89 -11.15
C ALA A 30 0.88 15.78 -12.39
N MET A 31 -0.26 15.11 -12.27
CA MET A 31 -1.23 14.93 -13.36
C MET A 31 -2.30 16.03 -13.40
N GLY A 32 -2.31 16.96 -12.44
CA GLY A 32 -3.32 18.01 -12.40
C GLY A 32 -4.75 17.50 -12.13
N LEU A 33 -4.91 16.42 -11.35
CA LEU A 33 -6.22 15.80 -11.15
C LEU A 33 -7.12 16.64 -10.23
N GLU A 34 -8.35 16.83 -10.67
CA GLU A 34 -9.38 17.61 -9.97
C GLU A 34 -10.72 16.86 -9.93
N GLY A 35 -11.67 17.36 -9.13
CA GLY A 35 -13.02 16.82 -9.03
C GLY A 35 -13.08 15.30 -8.87
N ARG A 36 -13.80 14.64 -9.78
CA ARG A 36 -13.98 13.17 -9.79
C ARG A 36 -12.66 12.41 -9.85
N ASP A 37 -11.72 12.88 -10.67
CA ASP A 37 -10.47 12.16 -10.94
C ASP A 37 -9.55 12.17 -9.71
N ARG A 38 -9.56 13.27 -8.95
CA ARG A 38 -8.92 13.33 -7.64
C ARG A 38 -9.55 12.33 -6.66
N VAL A 39 -10.88 12.24 -6.62
CA VAL A 39 -11.56 11.29 -5.73
C VAL A 39 -11.19 9.85 -6.09
N LEU A 40 -11.18 9.49 -7.38
CA LEU A 40 -10.76 8.18 -7.85
C LEU A 40 -9.30 7.88 -7.47
N ALA A 41 -8.41 8.85 -7.63
CA ALA A 41 -7.01 8.69 -7.23
C ALA A 41 -6.87 8.34 -5.74
N TYR A 42 -7.55 9.07 -4.84
CA TYR A 42 -7.50 8.76 -3.41
C TYR A 42 -8.25 7.48 -3.04
N ALA A 43 -9.36 7.16 -3.71
CA ALA A 43 -10.08 5.90 -3.46
C ALA A 43 -9.21 4.67 -3.78
N PHE A 44 -8.43 4.71 -4.86
CA PHE A 44 -7.63 3.56 -5.30
C PHE A 44 -6.17 3.58 -4.82
N GLY A 45 -5.61 4.74 -4.51
CA GLY A 45 -4.26 4.87 -3.95
C GLY A 45 -4.21 4.71 -2.43
N MET A 46 -5.31 5.01 -1.74
CA MET A 46 -5.43 4.98 -0.27
C MET A 46 -6.64 4.19 0.22
N GLY A 47 -7.80 4.37 -0.41
CA GLY A 47 -9.07 3.81 0.08
C GLY A 47 -9.10 2.28 0.09
N VAL A 48 -8.29 1.62 -0.74
CA VAL A 48 -8.15 0.15 -0.74
C VAL A 48 -7.60 -0.43 0.57
N ASP A 49 -6.97 0.39 1.42
CA ASP A 49 -6.54 0.02 2.78
C ASP A 49 -7.68 0.07 3.83
N ILE A 50 -8.88 0.56 3.48
CA ILE A 50 -9.95 0.74 4.48
C ILE A 50 -10.38 -0.57 5.14
N ASP A 51 -10.18 -1.70 4.47
CA ASP A 51 -10.47 -3.01 5.03
C ASP A 51 -9.59 -3.31 6.26
N HIS A 52 -8.40 -2.72 6.37
CA HIS A 52 -7.59 -2.77 7.59
C HIS A 52 -8.27 -2.06 8.75
N ALA A 53 -8.88 -0.91 8.52
CA ALA A 53 -9.64 -0.19 9.54
C ALA A 53 -10.87 -0.99 9.99
N VAL A 54 -11.51 -1.71 9.07
CA VAL A 54 -12.64 -2.60 9.36
C VAL A 54 -12.19 -3.86 10.12
N LYS A 55 -11.01 -4.42 9.80
CA LYS A 55 -10.47 -5.63 10.45
C LYS A 55 -9.75 -5.36 11.77
N ALA A 56 -9.27 -4.14 12.01
CA ALA A 56 -8.60 -3.74 13.24
C ALA A 56 -9.40 -4.10 14.52
N PRO A 57 -10.71 -3.78 14.63
CA PRO A 57 -11.53 -4.19 15.77
C PRO A 57 -11.60 -5.72 15.95
N LEU A 58 -11.69 -6.48 14.85
CA LEU A 58 -11.74 -7.94 14.89
C LEU A 58 -10.40 -8.52 15.37
N TYR A 59 -9.29 -7.98 14.90
CA TYR A 59 -7.94 -8.31 15.36
C TYR A 59 -7.80 -8.09 16.86
N LEU A 60 -8.18 -6.89 17.34
CA LEU A 60 -8.09 -6.53 18.75
C LEU A 60 -8.94 -7.43 19.64
N ARG A 61 -10.15 -7.81 19.18
CA ARG A 61 -11.01 -8.76 19.91
C ARG A 61 -10.42 -10.17 19.95
N ALA A 62 -9.86 -10.65 18.84
CA ALA A 62 -9.37 -12.03 18.73
C ALA A 62 -8.00 -12.25 19.38
N ILE A 63 -7.12 -11.24 19.33
CA ILE A 63 -5.69 -11.39 19.65
C ILE A 63 -5.19 -10.33 20.66
N GLY A 64 -5.96 -9.26 20.87
CA GLY A 64 -5.53 -8.13 21.69
C GLY A 64 -4.38 -7.37 21.05
N LEU A 65 -3.49 -6.81 21.88
CA LEU A 65 -2.31 -6.06 21.45
C LEU A 65 -1.11 -6.96 21.11
N ARG A 66 -1.29 -8.29 21.09
CA ARG A 66 -0.21 -9.24 20.77
C ARG A 66 0.12 -9.15 19.29
N ASP A 67 1.40 -9.14 18.92
CA ASP A 67 1.84 -9.21 17.51
C ASP A 67 1.70 -10.66 17.01
N LYS A 68 0.57 -10.98 16.36
CA LYS A 68 0.38 -12.27 15.66
C LYS A 68 0.39 -12.05 14.16
N ARG A 69 1.57 -12.33 13.61
CA ARG A 69 1.95 -12.23 12.20
C ARG A 69 1.22 -13.19 11.24
N GLY A 70 0.21 -13.91 11.72
CA GLY A 70 -0.62 -14.86 10.94
C GLY A 70 -2.13 -14.70 11.16
N TYR A 71 -2.58 -13.65 11.87
CA TYR A 71 -3.99 -13.28 11.79
C TYR A 71 -4.30 -12.87 10.35
N TYR A 72 -5.47 -13.25 9.84
CA TYR A 72 -5.95 -12.92 8.50
C TYR A 72 -6.16 -11.40 8.35
N TRP A 73 -5.06 -10.67 8.21
CA TRP A 73 -5.01 -9.23 7.95
C TRP A 73 -5.15 -8.94 6.44
N ARG A 74 -4.88 -9.94 5.59
CA ARG A 74 -4.91 -9.81 4.12
C ARG A 74 -6.32 -9.64 3.56
N SER A 75 -6.42 -8.92 2.46
CA SER A 75 -7.63 -8.71 1.68
C SER A 75 -7.35 -8.84 0.20
N SER A 76 -8.32 -9.34 -0.56
CA SER A 76 -8.25 -9.28 -2.01
C SER A 76 -8.17 -7.85 -2.54
N LEU A 77 -8.64 -6.85 -1.79
CA LEU A 77 -8.65 -5.44 -2.21
C LEU A 77 -7.25 -4.84 -2.40
N GLN A 78 -6.22 -5.39 -1.76
CA GLN A 78 -4.84 -4.91 -1.82
C GLN A 78 -3.94 -5.80 -2.69
N GLU A 79 -4.46 -6.92 -3.17
CA GLU A 79 -3.70 -7.91 -3.92
C GLU A 79 -4.01 -7.75 -5.42
N PRO A 80 -3.06 -8.04 -6.34
CA PRO A 80 -3.24 -7.95 -7.79
C PRO A 80 -4.54 -8.54 -8.35
N VAL A 81 -5.10 -9.57 -7.72
CA VAL A 81 -6.42 -10.13 -8.02
C VAL A 81 -7.55 -9.09 -8.08
N ALA A 82 -7.45 -7.96 -7.36
CA ALA A 82 -8.41 -6.87 -7.44
C ALA A 82 -8.55 -6.31 -8.87
N LEU A 83 -7.51 -6.45 -9.71
CA LEU A 83 -7.57 -6.03 -11.12
C LEU A 83 -8.72 -6.70 -11.88
N LEU A 84 -9.18 -7.89 -11.47
CA LEU A 84 -10.32 -8.57 -12.07
C LEU A 84 -11.62 -7.73 -12.04
N TRP A 85 -11.78 -6.84 -11.05
CA TRP A 85 -12.94 -5.95 -10.95
C TRP A 85 -12.58 -4.47 -11.19
N ILE A 86 -11.34 -4.05 -10.89
CA ILE A 86 -10.88 -2.69 -11.17
C ILE A 86 -10.83 -2.43 -12.69
N VAL A 87 -10.42 -3.41 -13.50
CA VAL A 87 -10.37 -3.24 -14.96
C VAL A 87 -11.77 -3.02 -15.56
N PRO A 88 -12.79 -3.86 -15.27
CA PRO A 88 -14.18 -3.56 -15.66
C PRO A 88 -14.67 -2.19 -15.19
N LEU A 89 -14.34 -1.79 -13.96
CA LEU A 89 -14.70 -0.48 -13.44
C LEU A 89 -14.06 0.67 -14.25
N CYS A 90 -12.78 0.54 -14.62
CA CYS A 90 -12.11 1.52 -15.48
C CYS A 90 -12.77 1.64 -16.86
N VAL A 91 -13.16 0.51 -17.46
CA VAL A 91 -13.91 0.50 -18.73
C VAL A 91 -15.25 1.23 -18.56
N PHE A 92 -15.99 0.92 -17.50
CA PHE A 92 -17.28 1.55 -17.20
C PHE A 92 -17.17 3.07 -16.96
N LEU A 93 -16.16 3.51 -16.21
CA LEU A 93 -15.94 4.93 -15.89
C LEU A 93 -15.25 5.71 -17.01
N GLY A 94 -14.74 5.03 -18.05
CA GLY A 94 -13.98 5.63 -19.13
C GLY A 94 -12.66 6.28 -18.68
N THR A 95 -12.00 5.72 -17.65
CA THR A 95 -10.76 6.29 -17.10
C THR A 95 -9.82 5.22 -16.56
N PRO A 96 -8.50 5.30 -16.80
CA PRO A 96 -7.51 4.36 -16.27
C PRO A 96 -7.06 4.69 -14.84
N LEU A 97 -7.54 5.79 -14.24
CA LEU A 97 -7.02 6.27 -12.95
C LEU A 97 -7.13 5.24 -11.80
N PRO A 98 -8.24 4.49 -11.62
CA PRO A 98 -8.29 3.42 -10.63
C PRO A 98 -7.16 2.39 -10.78
N ILE A 99 -6.87 1.92 -12.00
CA ILE A 99 -5.76 0.98 -12.27
C ILE A 99 -4.43 1.63 -11.90
N LEU A 100 -4.19 2.87 -12.32
CA LEU A 100 -2.92 3.55 -12.08
C LEU A 100 -2.62 3.69 -10.59
N PHE A 101 -3.56 4.26 -9.83
CA PHE A 101 -3.35 4.49 -8.40
C PHE A 101 -3.34 3.20 -7.59
N PHE A 102 -4.13 2.20 -7.99
CA PHE A 102 -4.04 0.86 -7.43
C PHE A 102 -2.69 0.20 -7.71
N ALA A 103 -2.15 0.33 -8.92
CA ALA A 103 -0.84 -0.22 -9.26
C ALA A 103 0.29 0.45 -8.45
N ILE A 104 0.21 1.76 -8.25
CA ILE A 104 1.14 2.49 -7.37
C ILE A 104 1.05 1.95 -5.94
N HIS A 105 -0.16 1.80 -5.41
CA HIS A 105 -0.43 1.22 -4.09
C HIS A 105 0.21 -0.17 -3.96
N VAL A 106 -0.17 -1.11 -4.83
CA VAL A 106 0.37 -2.48 -4.85
C VAL A 106 1.89 -2.47 -5.00
N ALA A 107 2.47 -1.58 -5.81
CA ALA A 107 3.90 -1.54 -6.01
C ALA A 107 4.67 -1.12 -4.75
N MET A 108 4.17 -0.12 -4.03
CA MET A 108 4.75 0.24 -2.74
C MET A 108 4.60 -0.92 -1.76
N ASP A 109 3.43 -1.53 -1.73
CA ASP A 109 3.12 -2.60 -0.80
C ASP A 109 3.92 -3.88 -1.08
N TYR A 110 4.23 -4.17 -2.34
CA TYR A 110 5.12 -5.25 -2.76
C TYR A 110 6.60 -4.90 -2.60
N SER A 111 6.95 -3.68 -2.20
CA SER A 111 8.33 -3.31 -1.90
C SER A 111 8.83 -3.82 -0.56
N ILE A 112 7.95 -4.22 0.35
CA ILE A 112 8.32 -4.78 1.65
C ILE A 112 8.53 -6.29 1.57
N ARG A 113 9.43 -6.82 2.41
CA ARG A 113 9.79 -8.25 2.45
C ARG A 113 8.69 -9.18 2.95
N PHE A 114 7.57 -8.66 3.44
CA PHE A 114 6.48 -9.47 3.97
C PHE A 114 5.91 -10.39 2.87
N GLU A 115 5.37 -11.52 3.29
CA GLU A 115 4.74 -12.48 2.36
C GLU A 115 3.53 -11.84 1.68
N LYS A 116 3.33 -12.17 0.40
CA LYS A 116 2.24 -11.65 -0.46
C LYS A 116 1.44 -12.81 -1.04
N MET A 117 0.14 -12.61 -1.27
CA MET A 117 -0.75 -13.63 -1.86
C MET A 117 -1.54 -13.02 -3.02
N PRO A 118 -0.92 -12.88 -4.20
CA PRO A 118 -1.48 -12.07 -5.27
C PRO A 118 -2.84 -12.54 -5.81
N PHE A 119 -3.20 -13.78 -5.51
CA PHE A 119 -4.44 -14.43 -5.96
C PHE A 119 -5.40 -14.74 -4.81
N TYR A 120 -5.18 -14.21 -3.60
CA TYR A 120 -6.08 -14.42 -2.47
C TYR A 120 -7.46 -13.78 -2.73
N PRO A 121 -8.60 -14.44 -2.42
CA PRO A 121 -8.73 -15.71 -1.71
C PRO A 121 -8.80 -16.96 -2.61
N TYR A 122 -8.64 -16.83 -3.92
CA TYR A 122 -8.83 -17.92 -4.88
C TYR A 122 -7.66 -18.90 -4.93
N SER A 123 -6.46 -18.50 -4.48
CA SER A 123 -5.30 -19.39 -4.37
C SER A 123 -4.49 -19.11 -3.10
N PRO A 124 -3.98 -20.16 -2.42
CA PRO A 124 -3.11 -20.03 -1.26
C PRO A 124 -1.65 -19.75 -1.64
N TRP A 125 -1.34 -19.51 -2.92
CA TRP A 125 0.02 -19.29 -3.38
C TRP A 125 0.65 -18.06 -2.71
N VAL A 126 1.83 -18.26 -2.12
CA VAL A 126 2.60 -17.23 -1.42
C VAL A 126 3.83 -16.87 -2.22
N THR A 127 4.08 -15.56 -2.33
CA THR A 127 5.32 -15.01 -2.86
C THR A 127 5.91 -14.01 -1.87
N ARG A 128 7.09 -13.46 -2.18
CA ARG A 128 7.70 -12.35 -1.45
C ARG A 128 7.65 -11.10 -2.31
N GLY A 129 7.64 -9.94 -1.64
CA GLY A 129 7.89 -8.66 -2.30
C GLY A 129 9.27 -8.58 -2.95
N TRP A 130 9.55 -7.47 -3.64
CA TRP A 130 10.83 -7.24 -4.31
C TRP A 130 11.88 -6.58 -3.40
N LEU A 131 13.11 -6.48 -3.91
CA LEU A 131 14.26 -5.88 -3.23
C LEU A 131 14.50 -6.48 -1.84
N THR A 132 14.35 -7.81 -1.71
CA THR A 132 14.41 -8.52 -0.42
C THR A 132 15.78 -8.49 0.25
N SER A 133 16.82 -8.00 -0.44
CA SER A 133 18.15 -7.75 0.10
C SER A 133 18.27 -6.42 0.87
N ILE A 134 17.39 -5.44 0.62
CA ILE A 134 17.43 -4.09 1.24
C ILE A 134 16.51 -4.03 2.47
N PRO A 135 16.93 -3.49 3.63
CA PRO A 135 16.08 -3.42 4.82
C PRO A 135 14.80 -2.60 4.59
N ASP A 136 13.65 -3.08 5.07
CA ASP A 136 12.35 -2.41 4.83
C ASP A 136 12.32 -0.97 5.39
N LYS A 137 12.98 -0.71 6.53
CA LYS A 137 13.13 0.64 7.08
C LYS A 137 13.89 1.58 6.15
N ALA A 138 14.90 1.07 5.45
CA ALA A 138 15.67 1.87 4.49
C ALA A 138 14.81 2.19 3.27
N LYS A 139 14.05 1.21 2.76
CA LYS A 139 13.11 1.42 1.65
C LYS A 139 12.07 2.48 2.00
N GLU A 140 11.43 2.36 3.16
CA GLU A 140 10.42 3.31 3.63
C GLU A 140 11.01 4.71 3.81
N GLY A 141 12.19 4.82 4.42
CA GLY A 141 12.85 6.12 4.61
C GLY A 141 13.21 6.80 3.29
N ILE A 142 13.77 6.04 2.34
CA ILE A 142 14.11 6.56 0.99
C ILE A 142 12.83 6.97 0.25
N LEU A 143 11.82 6.10 0.26
CA LEU A 143 10.53 6.36 -0.40
C LEU A 143 9.86 7.61 0.19
N PHE A 144 9.80 7.71 1.51
CA PHE A 144 9.24 8.88 2.20
C PHE A 144 9.94 10.18 1.79
N LEU A 145 11.28 10.21 1.84
CA LEU A 145 12.04 11.41 1.47
C LEU A 145 11.85 11.78 0.00
N ALA A 146 11.88 10.79 -0.89
CA ALA A 146 11.67 11.00 -2.33
C ALA A 146 10.28 11.56 -2.62
N LEU A 147 9.23 10.98 -2.02
CA LEU A 147 7.86 11.41 -2.20
C LEU A 147 7.61 12.79 -1.59
N LEU A 148 8.16 13.08 -0.41
CA LEU A 148 8.06 14.40 0.22
C LEU A 148 8.71 15.48 -0.65
N ALA A 149 9.96 15.25 -1.07
CA ALA A 149 10.68 16.16 -1.94
C ALA A 149 9.96 16.37 -3.28
N GLY A 150 9.43 15.29 -3.87
CA GLY A 150 8.63 15.35 -5.09
C GLY A 150 7.36 16.19 -4.93
N ASN A 151 6.60 15.99 -3.84
CA ASN A 151 5.40 16.79 -3.57
C ASN A 151 5.74 18.27 -3.41
N VAL A 152 6.78 18.61 -2.64
CA VAL A 152 7.22 20.00 -2.46
C VAL A 152 7.68 20.61 -3.79
N GLY A 153 8.45 19.87 -4.58
CA GLY A 153 8.95 20.31 -5.88
C GLY A 153 7.82 20.58 -6.88
N VAL A 154 6.88 19.64 -7.03
CA VAL A 154 5.72 19.81 -7.94
C VAL A 154 4.82 20.94 -7.48
N TYR A 155 4.52 21.03 -6.18
CA TYR A 155 3.74 22.14 -5.61
C TYR A 155 4.37 23.49 -5.96
N TRP A 156 5.67 23.62 -5.72
CA TRP A 156 6.40 24.85 -6.00
C TRP A 156 6.37 25.22 -7.49
N LEU A 157 6.59 24.25 -8.37
CA LEU A 157 6.55 24.47 -9.82
C LEU A 157 5.17 24.92 -10.31
N ARG A 158 4.08 24.40 -9.72
CA ARG A 158 2.71 24.77 -10.10
C ARG A 158 2.27 26.14 -9.59
N HIS A 159 2.89 26.66 -8.53
CA HIS A 159 2.51 27.93 -7.88
C HIS A 159 3.49 29.09 -8.09
N ARG A 160 4.52 28.89 -8.93
CA ARG A 160 5.49 29.92 -9.31
C ARG A 160 5.12 30.68 -10.60
N VAL A 161 3.85 30.64 -11.00
CA VAL A 161 3.27 31.48 -12.06
C VAL A 161 2.48 32.62 -11.43
#